data_AF-A0A562JL35-F1
#
_entry.id   AF-A0A562JL35-F1
#
_cell.length_a   1.000
_cell.length_b   1.000
_cell.length_c   1.000
_cell.angle_alpha   90.00
_cell.angle_beta   90.00
_cell.angle_gamma   90.00
#
_symmetry.space_group_name_H-M   'P 1'
#
loop_
_entity.id
_entity.type
_entity.pdbx_description
1 polymer ?
#
loop_
_entity_poly.entity_id
_entity_poly.type
_entity_poly.pdbx_seq_one_letter_code
_entity_poly.pdbx_strand_id
1 'polypeptide(L)'
;MIYLDNAATTYPKPKSVYKNVMDAMTKYGANPGRGSHAMAIEGARVIYETRELLAELFNLDDPMKVILTFNATDGLNMAIKGILRPGDHVVTTAMEHNSVLRPIKELENIGVENTIVSCSHEGKINVQDIEAAIKTNTRMVVTTHVSNLTGTIFPIEKIGEMCKRRNVLYLVDGSQSAGVLEIDMQKQHIDFLAVPGHKGLLGPQGTGALLINSDAEIKELKEGGTGSESSNPHQPNFYPDKLEAGTHNLPGIAGLNAGLKYILNKGTKSILSHEKNILETFINEMRKNPKIVIYGPEDINDRSGVVPVNIAGMDSSEVAYILDTEYNIAVRPGLHCAPLAHKTIGTENIGAVRFGIGPFTKRSDVIAAVKALNEISER
;
A
#
# COMPACT_ATOMS: atom_id res chain seq x y z
N MET A 1 -6.65 -22.72 -11.25
CA MET A 1 -5.65 -21.71 -10.92
C MET A 1 -5.74 -21.39 -9.44
N ILE A 2 -4.63 -21.52 -8.72
CA ILE A 2 -4.44 -21.06 -7.35
C ILE A 2 -3.78 -19.67 -7.42
N TYR A 3 -4.37 -18.66 -6.79
CA TYR A 3 -3.85 -17.29 -6.82
C TYR A 3 -3.20 -16.90 -5.49
N LEU A 4 -1.87 -16.79 -5.48
CA LEU A 4 -1.06 -16.41 -4.33
C LEU A 4 -0.16 -15.21 -4.65
N ASP A 5 -0.68 -14.22 -5.39
CA ASP A 5 -0.01 -12.94 -5.66
C ASP A 5 -0.83 -11.72 -5.19
N ASN A 6 -1.58 -11.88 -4.08
CA ASN A 6 -2.43 -10.81 -3.54
C ASN A 6 -1.65 -9.56 -3.11
N ALA A 7 -0.36 -9.71 -2.79
CA ALA A 7 0.55 -8.60 -2.48
C ALA A 7 0.87 -7.71 -3.70
N ALA A 8 0.67 -8.20 -4.94
CA ALA A 8 0.70 -7.36 -6.13
C ALA A 8 -0.66 -6.70 -6.37
N THR A 9 -1.72 -7.50 -6.42
CA THR A 9 -3.11 -7.03 -6.52
C THR A 9 -4.05 -8.10 -6.00
N THR A 10 -5.09 -7.75 -5.24
CA THR A 10 -5.96 -8.78 -4.67
C THR A 10 -6.79 -9.46 -5.76
N TYR A 11 -6.95 -10.77 -5.73
CA TYR A 11 -7.87 -11.47 -6.63
C TYR A 11 -8.41 -12.75 -5.99
N PRO A 12 -9.71 -13.07 -6.14
CA PRO A 12 -10.76 -12.26 -6.75
C PRO A 12 -11.14 -11.03 -5.89
N LYS A 13 -12.09 -10.21 -6.37
CA LYS A 13 -12.75 -9.17 -5.57
C LYS A 13 -14.17 -9.60 -5.17
N PRO A 14 -14.81 -8.98 -4.16
CA PRO A 14 -16.23 -9.21 -3.88
C PRO A 14 -17.11 -8.94 -5.10
N LYS A 15 -18.20 -9.71 -5.27
CA LYS A 15 -19.14 -9.53 -6.40
C LYS A 15 -19.73 -8.12 -6.49
N SER A 16 -19.91 -7.46 -5.34
CA SER A 16 -20.39 -6.06 -5.26
C SER A 16 -19.46 -5.08 -5.97
N VAL A 17 -18.15 -5.32 -5.96
CA VAL A 17 -17.16 -4.47 -6.64
C VAL A 17 -17.41 -4.46 -8.14
N TYR A 18 -17.48 -5.63 -8.77
CA TYR A 18 -17.73 -5.74 -10.21
C TYR A 18 -19.08 -5.14 -10.62
N LYS A 19 -20.12 -5.39 -9.82
CA LYS A 19 -21.46 -4.82 -10.05
C LYS A 19 -21.43 -3.29 -10.00
N ASN A 20 -20.78 -2.69 -9.02
CA ASN A 20 -20.77 -1.23 -8.87
C ASN A 20 -19.97 -0.53 -9.96
N VAL A 21 -18.87 -1.14 -10.44
CA VAL A 21 -18.16 -0.65 -11.63
C VAL A 21 -19.11 -0.60 -12.84
N MET A 22 -19.84 -1.69 -13.09
CA MET A 22 -20.78 -1.77 -14.21
C MET A 22 -21.97 -0.82 -14.05
N ASP A 23 -22.53 -0.69 -12.85
CA ASP A 23 -23.61 0.25 -12.56
C ASP A 23 -23.16 1.69 -12.81
N ALA A 24 -21.95 2.07 -12.40
CA ALA A 24 -21.41 3.40 -12.66
C ALA A 24 -21.30 3.70 -14.15
N MET A 25 -20.84 2.75 -14.96
CA MET A 25 -20.73 2.94 -16.41
C MET A 25 -22.08 2.96 -17.13
N THR A 26 -23.05 2.14 -16.69
CA THR A 26 -24.28 1.91 -17.44
C THR A 26 -25.48 2.71 -16.94
N LYS A 27 -25.45 3.22 -15.70
CA LYS A 27 -26.60 3.90 -15.07
C LYS A 27 -26.33 5.37 -14.74
N TYR A 28 -25.11 5.74 -14.35
CA TYR A 28 -24.78 7.11 -13.94
C TYR A 28 -23.39 7.57 -14.41
N GLY A 29 -22.99 7.15 -15.61
CA GLY A 29 -21.65 7.37 -16.19
C GLY A 29 -21.37 8.79 -16.68
N ALA A 30 -22.01 9.80 -16.08
CA ALA A 30 -21.78 11.20 -16.39
C ALA A 30 -20.66 11.80 -15.53
N ASN A 31 -20.17 12.99 -15.90
CA ASN A 31 -19.06 13.63 -15.21
C ASN A 31 -19.51 14.15 -13.81
N PRO A 32 -18.99 13.61 -12.71
CA PRO A 32 -19.42 13.98 -11.36
C PRO A 32 -19.01 15.41 -11.01
N GLY A 33 -19.87 16.13 -10.29
CA GLY A 33 -19.58 17.50 -9.82
C GLY A 33 -19.62 18.60 -10.90
N ARG A 34 -19.90 18.25 -12.16
CA ARG A 34 -19.89 19.21 -13.30
C ARG A 34 -21.25 19.43 -13.95
N GLY A 35 -22.32 18.90 -13.35
CA GLY A 35 -23.68 19.03 -13.86
C GLY A 35 -24.71 18.91 -12.76
N SER A 36 -25.87 19.53 -12.96
CA SER A 36 -27.01 19.50 -12.03
C SER A 36 -28.00 18.36 -12.30
N HIS A 37 -27.77 17.55 -13.33
CA HIS A 37 -28.67 16.45 -13.67
C HIS A 37 -28.42 15.22 -12.78
N ALA A 38 -29.43 14.37 -12.62
CA ALA A 38 -29.45 13.27 -11.66
C ALA A 38 -28.21 12.34 -11.73
N MET A 39 -27.75 11.97 -12.93
CA MET A 39 -26.57 11.11 -13.09
C MET A 39 -25.27 11.75 -12.54
N ALA A 40 -25.06 13.05 -12.73
CA ALA A 40 -23.86 13.75 -12.24
C ALA A 40 -23.91 13.89 -10.70
N ILE A 41 -25.10 14.11 -10.15
CA ILE A 41 -25.35 14.14 -8.70
C ILE A 41 -25.07 12.77 -8.09
N GLU A 42 -25.55 11.69 -8.70
CA GLU A 42 -25.32 10.33 -8.21
C GLU A 42 -23.83 9.97 -8.23
N GLY A 43 -23.12 10.28 -9.31
CA GLY A 43 -21.67 10.08 -9.38
C GLY A 43 -20.91 10.87 -8.30
N ALA A 44 -21.30 12.14 -8.06
CA ALA A 44 -20.71 12.95 -7.01
C ALA A 44 -20.98 12.37 -5.61
N ARG A 45 -22.19 11.84 -5.36
CA ARG A 45 -22.54 11.17 -4.10
C ARG A 45 -21.67 9.95 -3.85
N VAL A 46 -21.43 9.11 -4.86
CA VAL A 46 -20.56 7.93 -4.74
C VAL A 46 -19.12 8.33 -4.43
N ILE A 47 -18.61 9.40 -5.05
CA ILE A 47 -17.27 9.93 -4.76
C ILE A 47 -17.18 10.41 -3.30
N TYR A 48 -18.14 11.22 -2.86
CA TYR A 48 -18.18 11.74 -1.49
C TYR A 48 -18.28 10.62 -0.45
N GLU A 49 -19.20 9.67 -0.64
CA GLU A 49 -19.34 8.50 0.24
C GLU A 49 -18.04 7.67 0.28
N THR A 50 -17.31 7.58 -0.84
CA THR A 50 -16.01 6.88 -0.84
C THR A 50 -14.99 7.57 0.08
N ARG A 51 -15.00 8.91 0.14
CA ARG A 51 -14.17 9.66 1.09
C ARG A 51 -14.59 9.40 2.52
N GLU A 52 -15.90 9.42 2.80
CA GLU A 52 -16.43 9.12 4.13
C GLU A 52 -15.99 7.72 4.61
N LEU A 53 -16.09 6.71 3.74
CA LEU A 53 -15.68 5.34 4.07
C LEU A 53 -14.17 5.21 4.28
N LEU A 54 -13.35 5.94 3.52
CA LEU A 54 -11.90 5.98 3.74
C LEU A 54 -11.56 6.70 5.05
N ALA A 55 -12.24 7.80 5.34
CA ALA A 55 -12.07 8.56 6.57
C ALA A 55 -12.46 7.71 7.80
N GLU A 56 -13.60 7.01 7.73
CA GLU A 56 -14.04 6.06 8.76
C GLU A 56 -13.02 4.93 8.98
N LEU A 57 -12.55 4.30 7.88
CA LEU A 57 -11.63 3.15 7.97
C LEU A 57 -10.29 3.51 8.63
N PHE A 58 -9.84 4.76 8.51
CA PHE A 58 -8.53 5.21 8.99
C PHE A 58 -8.59 6.22 10.14
N ASN A 59 -9.79 6.41 10.71
CA ASN A 59 -10.05 7.35 11.80
C ASN A 59 -9.62 8.80 11.48
N LEU A 60 -10.05 9.33 10.33
CA LEU A 60 -9.86 10.72 9.92
C LEU A 60 -11.17 11.51 10.09
N ASP A 61 -11.10 12.70 10.70
CA ASP A 61 -12.31 13.48 11.01
C ASP A 61 -12.95 14.14 9.78
N ASP A 62 -12.13 14.61 8.84
CA ASP A 62 -12.59 15.38 7.67
C ASP A 62 -12.45 14.56 6.37
N PRO A 63 -13.57 14.06 5.80
CA PRO A 63 -13.56 13.37 4.51
C PRO A 63 -13.00 14.21 3.36
N MET A 64 -13.03 15.53 3.43
CA MET A 64 -12.48 16.41 2.39
C MET A 64 -10.95 16.41 2.37
N LYS A 65 -10.30 15.99 3.46
CA LYS A 65 -8.85 15.73 3.55
C LYS A 65 -8.45 14.33 3.06
N VAL A 66 -9.38 13.54 2.54
CA VAL A 66 -9.09 12.35 1.72
C VAL A 66 -8.93 12.82 0.29
N ILE A 67 -7.77 12.60 -0.33
CA ILE A 67 -7.48 12.91 -1.74
C ILE A 67 -7.49 11.61 -2.53
N LEU A 68 -8.41 11.47 -3.49
CA LEU A 68 -8.51 10.33 -4.38
C LEU A 68 -7.42 10.41 -5.45
N THR A 69 -6.66 9.33 -5.56
CA THR A 69 -5.50 9.24 -6.46
C THR A 69 -5.61 8.02 -7.36
N PHE A 70 -4.72 7.90 -8.35
CA PHE A 70 -4.71 6.72 -9.23
C PHE A 70 -4.18 5.45 -8.56
N ASN A 71 -3.41 5.60 -7.49
CA ASN A 71 -2.78 4.55 -6.69
C ASN A 71 -1.95 5.21 -5.57
N ALA A 72 -1.41 4.40 -4.63
CA ALA A 72 -0.53 4.91 -3.57
C ALA A 72 0.70 5.67 -4.09
N THR A 73 1.26 5.34 -5.26
CA THR A 73 2.44 6.04 -5.80
C THR A 73 2.12 7.49 -6.12
N ASP A 74 0.94 7.77 -6.67
CA ASP A 74 0.48 9.13 -6.96
C ASP A 74 0.31 9.92 -5.64
N GLY A 75 -0.31 9.32 -4.62
CA GLY A 75 -0.43 9.91 -3.28
C GLY A 75 0.92 10.14 -2.57
N LEU A 76 1.84 9.18 -2.65
CA LEU A 76 3.19 9.31 -2.10
C LEU A 76 3.97 10.43 -2.80
N ASN A 77 3.85 10.56 -4.13
CA ASN A 77 4.49 11.67 -4.85
C ASN A 77 3.91 13.01 -4.40
N MET A 78 2.57 13.13 -4.28
CA MET A 78 1.91 14.35 -3.79
C MET A 78 2.45 14.76 -2.42
N ALA A 79 2.51 13.84 -1.46
CA ALA A 79 3.03 14.15 -0.13
C ALA A 79 4.53 14.48 -0.15
N ILE A 80 5.36 13.60 -0.71
CA ILE A 80 6.83 13.75 -0.69
C ILE A 80 7.27 15.00 -1.44
N LYS A 81 6.86 15.15 -2.71
CA LYS A 81 7.29 16.28 -3.56
C LYS A 81 6.50 17.56 -3.27
N GLY A 82 5.26 17.44 -2.82
CA GLY A 82 4.45 18.59 -2.46
C GLY A 82 4.90 19.26 -1.16
N ILE A 83 5.56 18.53 -0.25
CA ILE A 83 6.01 19.07 1.04
C ILE A 83 7.50 19.44 1.03
N LEU A 84 8.37 18.54 0.58
CA LEU A 84 9.81 18.74 0.67
C LEU A 84 10.28 19.86 -0.27
N ARG A 85 11.26 20.64 0.20
CA ARG A 85 11.87 21.78 -0.50
C ARG A 85 13.40 21.68 -0.46
N PRO A 86 14.12 22.32 -1.40
CA PRO A 86 15.57 22.42 -1.32
C PRO A 86 16.05 22.85 0.07
N GLY A 87 17.03 22.12 0.63
CA GLY A 87 17.54 22.31 1.98
C GLY A 87 16.86 21.46 3.07
N ASP A 88 15.70 20.87 2.79
CA ASP A 88 15.07 19.90 3.70
C ASP A 88 15.84 18.58 3.74
N HIS A 89 15.65 17.85 4.83
CA HIS A 89 16.10 16.47 4.99
C HIS A 89 14.90 15.51 5.21
N VAL A 90 14.95 14.32 4.62
CA VAL A 90 13.96 13.25 4.82
C VAL A 90 14.60 11.96 5.32
N VAL A 91 14.01 11.34 6.34
CA VAL A 91 14.44 10.02 6.84
C VAL A 91 13.51 8.94 6.28
N THR A 92 14.09 7.86 5.77
CA THR A 92 13.34 6.69 5.29
C THR A 92 14.10 5.39 5.57
N THR A 93 13.62 4.24 5.10
CA THR A 93 14.20 2.93 5.44
C THR A 93 14.69 2.14 4.22
N ALA A 94 15.56 1.15 4.47
CA ALA A 94 16.01 0.24 3.43
C ALA A 94 14.90 -0.71 2.93
N MET A 95 13.76 -0.80 3.63
CA MET A 95 12.66 -1.71 3.29
C MET A 95 11.58 -1.07 2.41
N GLU A 96 11.78 0.18 1.99
CA GLU A 96 10.80 0.91 1.21
C GLU A 96 10.61 0.37 -0.22
N HIS A 97 9.37 0.48 -0.68
CA HIS A 97 9.05 0.31 -2.10
C HIS A 97 9.59 1.49 -2.92
N ASN A 98 9.87 1.24 -4.21
CA ASN A 98 10.32 2.27 -5.15
C ASN A 98 9.38 3.49 -5.27
N SER A 99 8.12 3.35 -4.87
CA SER A 99 7.16 4.47 -4.82
C SER A 99 7.50 5.51 -3.76
N VAL A 100 8.30 5.15 -2.75
CA VAL A 100 8.89 6.06 -1.76
C VAL A 100 10.33 6.43 -2.18
N LEU A 101 11.16 5.44 -2.52
CA LEU A 101 12.59 5.69 -2.78
C LEU A 101 12.82 6.60 -4.00
N ARG A 102 12.12 6.36 -5.12
CA ARG A 102 12.36 7.12 -6.36
C ARG A 102 11.99 8.61 -6.23
N PRO A 103 10.85 9.03 -5.66
CA PRO A 103 10.61 10.46 -5.47
C PRO A 103 11.60 11.12 -4.52
N ILE A 104 12.08 10.42 -3.47
CA ILE A 104 13.14 10.94 -2.60
C ILE A 104 14.44 11.12 -3.39
N LYS A 105 14.85 10.11 -4.16
CA LYS A 105 16.05 10.17 -5.02
C LYS A 105 15.98 11.27 -6.08
N GLU A 106 14.80 11.53 -6.62
CA GLU A 106 14.62 12.65 -7.56
C GLU A 106 14.84 14.02 -6.87
N LEU A 107 14.39 14.16 -5.63
CA LEU A 107 14.54 15.42 -4.89
C LEU A 107 15.99 15.69 -4.44
N GLU A 108 16.86 14.68 -4.39
CA GLU A 108 18.31 14.88 -4.18
C GLU A 108 18.90 15.83 -5.23
N ASN A 109 18.43 15.75 -6.48
CA ASN A 109 18.91 16.58 -7.59
C ASN A 109 18.63 18.07 -7.39
N ILE A 110 17.68 18.43 -6.52
CA ILE A 110 17.33 19.82 -6.19
C ILE A 110 17.75 20.21 -4.77
N GLY A 111 18.60 19.41 -4.12
CA GLY A 111 19.18 19.73 -2.82
C GLY A 111 18.35 19.30 -1.61
N VAL A 112 17.46 18.32 -1.75
CA VAL A 112 16.86 17.64 -0.59
C VAL A 112 17.80 16.53 -0.12
N GLU A 113 18.21 16.58 1.15
CA GLU A 113 19.01 15.52 1.75
C GLU A 113 18.14 14.33 2.17
N ASN A 114 18.71 13.13 2.26
CA ASN A 114 18.03 12.01 2.88
C ASN A 114 18.98 11.11 3.67
N THR A 115 18.39 10.39 4.62
CA THR A 115 19.02 9.28 5.33
C THR A 115 18.17 8.04 5.17
N ILE A 116 18.78 6.95 4.68
CA ILE A 116 18.14 5.64 4.55
C ILE A 116 18.62 4.75 5.70
N VAL A 117 17.75 4.51 6.66
CA VAL A 117 18.03 3.70 7.84
C VAL A 117 18.01 2.22 7.46
N SER A 118 19.06 1.49 7.85
CA SER A 118 19.14 0.05 7.63
C SER A 118 18.16 -0.71 8.52
N CYS A 119 17.72 -1.87 8.06
CA CYS A 119 16.89 -2.80 8.83
C CYS A 119 17.66 -4.09 9.10
N SER A 120 17.15 -4.92 10.02
CA SER A 120 17.70 -6.26 10.23
C SER A 120 17.49 -7.15 9.00
N HIS A 121 18.18 -8.29 8.95
CA HIS A 121 17.97 -9.34 7.94
C HIS A 121 16.53 -9.90 7.88
N GLU A 122 15.73 -9.76 8.95
CA GLU A 122 14.29 -10.07 8.93
C GLU A 122 13.43 -8.91 8.40
N GLY A 123 14.06 -7.79 8.02
CA GLY A 123 13.42 -6.56 7.63
C GLY A 123 12.84 -5.75 8.78
N LYS A 124 13.24 -6.00 10.05
CA LYS A 124 12.75 -5.24 11.22
C LYS A 124 13.50 -3.91 11.36
N ILE A 125 12.77 -2.85 11.68
CA ILE A 125 13.31 -1.52 11.93
C ILE A 125 13.40 -1.24 13.43
N ASN A 126 14.51 -0.62 13.84
CA ASN A 126 14.69 -0.11 15.18
C ASN A 126 14.32 1.37 15.22
N VAL A 127 13.34 1.76 16.06
CA VAL A 127 12.82 3.13 16.10
C VAL A 127 13.89 4.13 16.52
N GLN A 128 14.82 3.72 17.39
CA GLN A 128 15.94 4.55 17.84
C GLN A 128 16.88 4.92 16.69
N ASP A 129 17.02 4.06 15.68
CA ASP A 129 17.88 4.34 14.53
C ASP A 129 17.24 5.39 13.60
N ILE A 130 15.91 5.40 13.49
CA ILE A 130 15.16 6.50 12.84
C ILE A 130 15.36 7.80 13.63
N GLU A 131 15.21 7.75 14.95
CA GLU A 131 15.35 8.93 15.80
C GLU A 131 16.77 9.52 15.74
N ALA A 132 17.80 8.67 15.73
CA ALA A 132 19.20 9.09 15.59
C ALA A 132 19.51 9.71 14.21
N ALA A 133 18.75 9.34 13.18
CA ALA A 133 18.89 9.90 11.84
C ALA A 133 18.23 11.30 11.69
N ILE A 134 17.45 11.76 12.67
CA ILE A 134 16.82 13.08 12.62
C ILE A 134 17.87 14.18 12.82
N LYS A 135 17.90 15.11 11.86
CA LYS A 135 18.69 16.35 11.85
C LYS A 135 17.80 17.56 12.14
N THR A 136 18.42 18.71 12.35
CA THR A 136 17.71 19.99 12.56
C THR A 136 16.87 20.43 11.36
N ASN A 137 17.24 20.03 10.14
CA ASN A 137 16.48 20.27 8.91
C ASN A 137 15.60 19.08 8.50
N THR A 138 15.42 18.04 9.34
CA THR A 138 14.51 16.95 8.98
C THR A 138 13.08 17.47 8.93
N ARG A 139 12.48 17.42 7.75
CA ARG A 139 11.10 17.84 7.53
C ARG A 139 10.11 16.69 7.64
N MET A 140 10.53 15.47 7.26
CA MET A 140 9.64 14.31 7.17
C MET A 140 10.36 13.00 7.49
N VAL A 141 9.64 12.07 8.11
CA VAL A 141 9.95 10.64 8.14
C VAL A 141 8.94 9.92 7.24
N VAL A 142 9.44 9.05 6.35
CA VAL A 142 8.60 8.23 5.48
C VAL A 142 8.89 6.75 5.72
N THR A 143 7.87 5.98 6.09
CA THR A 143 8.02 4.53 6.27
C THR A 143 6.87 3.74 5.69
N THR A 144 7.14 2.56 5.14
CA THR A 144 6.08 1.56 4.94
C THR A 144 5.50 1.10 6.27
N HIS A 145 4.20 0.77 6.31
CA HIS A 145 3.64 0.03 7.45
C HIS A 145 3.98 -1.46 7.34
N VAL A 146 4.03 -2.01 6.13
CA VAL A 146 4.28 -3.43 5.91
C VAL A 146 5.17 -3.60 4.68
N SER A 147 6.33 -4.20 4.89
CA SER A 147 7.26 -4.54 3.81
C SER A 147 6.58 -5.40 2.75
N ASN A 148 6.62 -4.94 1.49
CA ASN A 148 6.04 -5.69 0.37
C ASN A 148 6.89 -6.90 -0.06
N LEU A 149 8.06 -7.08 0.55
CA LEU A 149 8.94 -8.22 0.31
C LEU A 149 8.82 -9.23 1.46
N THR A 150 9.14 -8.83 2.68
CA THR A 150 9.24 -9.72 3.86
C THR A 150 7.94 -9.87 4.65
N GLY A 151 6.96 -8.99 4.40
CA GLY A 151 5.74 -8.92 5.19
C GLY A 151 5.91 -8.31 6.57
N THR A 152 7.13 -7.89 6.95
CA THR A 152 7.43 -7.30 8.26
C THR A 152 6.54 -6.10 8.54
N ILE A 153 5.88 -6.11 9.69
CA ILE A 153 5.03 -5.03 10.18
C ILE A 153 5.90 -4.03 10.95
N PHE A 154 5.85 -2.76 10.54
CA PHE A 154 6.56 -1.68 11.20
C PHE A 154 5.75 -1.13 12.38
N PRO A 155 6.42 -0.71 13.48
CA PRO A 155 5.75 -0.20 14.67
C PRO A 155 5.33 1.27 14.48
N ILE A 156 4.39 1.53 13.57
CA ILE A 156 4.01 2.89 13.14
C ILE A 156 3.51 3.77 14.30
N GLU A 157 2.89 3.19 15.34
CA GLU A 157 2.49 3.93 16.55
C GLU A 157 3.71 4.52 17.28
N LYS A 158 4.77 3.70 17.49
CA LYS A 158 6.01 4.15 18.14
C LYS A 158 6.76 5.18 17.29
N ILE A 159 6.74 5.01 15.97
CA ILE A 159 7.38 5.94 15.03
C ILE A 159 6.62 7.27 15.02
N GLY A 160 5.29 7.26 14.94
CA GLY A 160 4.48 8.48 14.96
C GLY A 160 4.56 9.24 16.29
N GLU A 161 4.56 8.53 17.43
CA GLU A 161 4.87 9.14 18.73
C GLU A 161 6.24 9.84 18.75
N MET A 162 7.26 9.20 18.17
CA MET A 162 8.59 9.78 18.05
C MET A 162 8.59 11.02 17.14
N CYS A 163 7.97 10.93 15.96
CA CYS A 163 7.85 12.04 15.02
C CYS A 163 7.14 13.24 15.66
N LYS A 164 6.04 13.01 16.38
CA LYS A 164 5.32 14.05 17.13
C LYS A 164 6.19 14.71 18.19
N ARG A 165 6.93 13.93 19.00
CA ARG A 165 7.87 14.47 20.01
C ARG A 165 8.99 15.30 19.38
N ARG A 166 9.43 14.94 18.18
CA ARG A 166 10.49 15.61 17.42
C ARG A 166 9.99 16.73 16.52
N ASN A 167 8.67 16.95 16.44
CA ASN A 167 8.03 17.90 15.55
C ASN A 167 8.40 17.71 14.06
N VAL A 168 8.40 16.45 13.62
CA VAL A 168 8.68 16.03 12.24
C VAL A 168 7.43 15.39 11.64
N LEU A 169 7.13 15.68 10.37
CA LEU A 169 5.97 15.11 9.70
C LEU A 169 6.14 13.61 9.47
N TYR A 170 5.06 12.83 9.63
CA TYR A 170 5.08 11.39 9.42
C TYR A 170 4.19 10.94 8.26
N LEU A 171 4.80 10.39 7.20
CA LEU A 171 4.12 9.79 6.06
C LEU A 171 4.24 8.26 6.12
N VAL A 172 3.10 7.58 6.04
CA VAL A 172 3.02 6.11 6.01
C VAL A 172 2.60 5.62 4.63
N ASP A 173 3.39 4.71 4.05
CA ASP A 173 2.94 3.87 2.92
C ASP A 173 2.15 2.67 3.47
N GLY A 174 0.82 2.77 3.38
CA GLY A 174 -0.13 1.76 3.84
C GLY A 174 -0.41 0.65 2.82
N SER A 175 0.40 0.51 1.76
CA SER A 175 0.07 -0.32 0.60
C SER A 175 -0.17 -1.80 0.87
N GLN A 176 0.43 -2.36 1.91
CA GLN A 176 0.29 -3.77 2.28
C GLN A 176 -0.47 -3.98 3.59
N SER A 177 -0.95 -2.91 4.21
CA SER A 177 -1.66 -2.94 5.50
C SER A 177 -3.12 -2.49 5.38
N ALA A 178 -3.40 -1.55 4.48
CA ALA A 178 -4.73 -0.95 4.31
C ALA A 178 -5.81 -2.00 4.01
N GLY A 179 -6.85 -2.03 4.86
CA GLY A 179 -7.98 -2.97 4.76
C GLY A 179 -7.75 -4.30 5.49
N VAL A 180 -6.57 -4.52 6.07
CA VAL A 180 -6.23 -5.75 6.80
C VAL A 180 -5.77 -5.43 8.22
N LEU A 181 -4.72 -4.61 8.37
CA LEU A 181 -4.24 -4.14 9.68
C LEU A 181 -5.00 -2.89 10.09
N GLU A 182 -5.16 -2.72 11.41
CA GLU A 182 -5.71 -1.51 12.00
C GLU A 182 -4.72 -0.35 11.81
N ILE A 183 -5.22 0.76 11.28
CA ILE A 183 -4.48 2.02 11.13
C ILE A 183 -5.40 3.10 11.65
N ASP A 184 -4.94 3.82 12.67
CA ASP A 184 -5.64 4.92 13.31
C ASP A 184 -4.74 6.14 13.21
N MET A 185 -5.02 7.02 12.24
CA MET A 185 -4.13 8.14 11.94
C MET A 185 -3.99 9.11 13.12
N GLN A 186 -5.03 9.26 13.94
CA GLN A 186 -5.01 10.14 15.09
C GLN A 186 -4.18 9.55 16.23
N LYS A 187 -4.51 8.31 16.64
CA LYS A 187 -3.82 7.60 17.72
C LYS A 187 -2.35 7.41 17.39
N GLN A 188 -2.05 7.05 16.15
CA GLN A 188 -0.69 6.73 15.69
C GLN A 188 0.07 7.97 15.21
N HIS A 189 -0.51 9.16 15.29
CA HIS A 189 0.14 10.43 14.90
C HIS A 189 0.72 10.40 13.48
N ILE A 190 -0.08 9.89 12.55
CA ILE A 190 0.25 9.83 11.13
C ILE A 190 -0.26 11.12 10.50
N ASP A 191 0.63 11.95 9.97
CA ASP A 191 0.25 13.17 9.25
C ASP A 191 -0.32 12.85 7.87
N PHE A 192 0.25 11.85 7.20
CA PHE A 192 -0.14 11.47 5.84
C PHE A 192 -0.16 9.95 5.68
N LEU A 193 -1.19 9.42 5.02
CA LEU A 193 -1.32 7.99 4.73
C LEU A 193 -1.64 7.79 3.25
N ALA A 194 -0.76 7.09 2.53
CA ALA A 194 -0.99 6.73 1.14
C ALA A 194 -1.42 5.26 1.00
N VAL A 195 -2.51 5.02 0.27
CA VAL A 195 -3.09 3.66 0.11
C VAL A 195 -3.52 3.39 -1.34
N PRO A 196 -3.30 2.16 -1.85
CA PRO A 196 -3.80 1.73 -3.15
C PRO A 196 -5.17 1.06 -3.00
N GLY A 197 -6.11 1.38 -3.88
CA GLY A 197 -7.43 0.76 -3.85
C GLY A 197 -7.41 -0.71 -4.29
N HIS A 198 -6.50 -1.09 -5.19
CA HIS A 198 -6.53 -2.40 -5.86
C HIS A 198 -6.03 -3.60 -5.04
N LYS A 199 -5.44 -3.35 -3.86
CA LYS A 199 -4.89 -4.37 -2.95
C LYS A 199 -5.87 -4.66 -1.81
N GLY A 200 -5.47 -4.48 -0.55
CA GLY A 200 -6.28 -4.80 0.62
C GLY A 200 -7.59 -4.03 0.72
N LEU A 201 -7.74 -2.90 0.01
CA LEU A 201 -9.01 -2.16 -0.10
C LEU A 201 -10.02 -2.76 -1.10
N LEU A 202 -9.63 -3.85 -1.79
CA LEU A 202 -10.49 -4.66 -2.66
C LEU A 202 -11.12 -3.95 -3.86
N GLY A 203 -10.69 -2.72 -4.15
CA GLY A 203 -11.15 -1.93 -5.29
C GLY A 203 -10.49 -2.33 -6.62
N PRO A 204 -10.87 -1.65 -7.72
CA PRO A 204 -10.21 -1.79 -9.02
C PRO A 204 -8.82 -1.14 -9.07
N GLN A 205 -8.01 -1.53 -10.06
CA GLN A 205 -6.82 -0.77 -10.46
C GLN A 205 -7.19 0.65 -10.92
N GLY A 206 -6.23 1.58 -10.86
CA GLY A 206 -6.49 2.99 -11.15
C GLY A 206 -7.25 3.72 -10.04
N THR A 207 -7.19 3.20 -8.80
CA THR A 207 -7.75 3.83 -7.61
C THR A 207 -6.76 3.78 -6.44
N GLY A 208 -6.79 4.81 -5.59
CA GLY A 208 -5.99 4.97 -4.39
C GLY A 208 -6.41 6.22 -3.64
N ALA A 209 -5.76 6.50 -2.52
CA ALA A 209 -5.98 7.72 -1.77
C ALA A 209 -4.70 8.19 -1.05
N LEU A 210 -4.59 9.50 -0.85
CA LEU A 210 -3.73 10.15 0.14
C LEU A 210 -4.66 10.76 1.20
N LEU A 211 -4.55 10.34 2.44
CA LEU A 211 -5.26 10.92 3.57
C LEU A 211 -4.35 11.91 4.30
N ILE A 212 -4.90 13.06 4.71
CA ILE A 212 -4.17 14.17 5.31
C ILE A 212 -4.74 14.45 6.70
N ASN A 213 -3.96 14.18 7.74
CA ASN A 213 -4.27 14.47 9.15
C ASN A 213 -3.33 15.55 9.72
N SER A 214 -2.93 16.48 8.85
CA SER A 214 -1.98 17.54 9.16
C SER A 214 -2.48 18.86 8.59
N ASP A 215 -1.93 19.96 9.10
CA ASP A 215 -2.12 21.31 8.55
C ASP A 215 -0.92 21.77 7.72
N ALA A 216 0.09 20.92 7.56
CA ALA A 216 1.21 21.19 6.68
C ALA A 216 0.74 21.36 5.23
N GLU A 217 1.15 22.47 4.61
CA GLU A 217 0.77 22.78 3.24
C GLU A 217 1.45 21.83 2.24
N ILE A 218 0.63 21.14 1.44
CA ILE A 218 1.08 20.36 0.30
C ILE A 218 0.95 21.24 -0.95
N LYS A 219 2.07 21.48 -1.64
CA LYS A 219 2.06 22.10 -2.97
C LYS A 219 1.58 21.09 -4.00
N GLU A 220 0.64 21.53 -4.83
CA GLU A 220 0.11 20.78 -5.97
C GLU A 220 1.23 20.39 -6.96
N LEU A 221 1.09 19.20 -7.53
CA LEU A 221 1.97 18.70 -8.60
C LEU A 221 1.31 18.77 -9.99
N LYS A 222 0.00 19.03 -10.02
CA LYS A 222 -0.84 19.03 -11.22
C LYS A 222 -1.89 20.13 -11.04
N GLU A 223 -1.90 21.11 -11.93
CA GLU A 223 -2.94 22.11 -12.07
C GLU A 223 -3.90 21.76 -13.22
N GLY A 224 -5.16 22.15 -13.10
CA GLY A 224 -6.14 21.93 -14.14
C GLY A 224 -7.58 22.08 -13.67
N GLY A 225 -8.53 21.73 -14.53
CA GLY A 225 -9.95 21.91 -14.21
C GLY A 225 -10.41 20.99 -13.08
N THR A 226 -10.90 21.56 -11.98
CA THR A 226 -11.46 20.85 -10.81
C THR A 226 -12.98 20.68 -10.91
N GLY A 227 -13.66 21.60 -11.62
CA GLY A 227 -15.12 21.64 -11.69
C GLY A 227 -15.75 22.59 -10.66
N SER A 228 -14.93 23.12 -9.76
CA SER A 228 -15.21 24.20 -8.83
C SER A 228 -14.51 25.49 -9.23
N GLU A 229 -14.94 26.62 -8.68
CA GLU A 229 -14.36 27.95 -8.91
C GLU A 229 -14.01 28.25 -10.38
N SER A 230 -14.85 27.84 -11.34
CA SER A 230 -14.55 27.92 -12.78
C SER A 230 -14.26 29.33 -13.32
N SER A 231 -14.59 30.38 -12.56
CA SER A 231 -14.28 31.78 -12.88
C SER A 231 -12.91 32.23 -12.39
N ASN A 232 -12.25 31.46 -11.51
CA ASN A 232 -10.94 31.74 -10.98
C ASN A 232 -9.86 31.11 -11.89
N PRO A 233 -8.91 31.89 -12.45
CA PRO A 233 -7.86 31.35 -13.30
C PRO A 233 -6.75 30.62 -12.52
N HIS A 234 -6.75 30.72 -11.18
CA HIS A 234 -5.79 30.06 -10.31
C HIS A 234 -6.33 28.74 -9.77
N GLN A 235 -5.43 27.79 -9.49
CA GLN A 235 -5.79 26.52 -8.85
C GLN A 235 -6.46 26.80 -7.49
N PRO A 236 -7.58 26.13 -7.15
CA PRO A 236 -8.21 26.25 -5.84
C PRO A 236 -7.24 25.92 -4.70
N ASN A 237 -7.31 26.69 -3.60
CA ASN A 237 -6.44 26.50 -2.44
C ASN A 237 -7.12 25.74 -1.27
N PHE A 238 -8.21 25.02 -1.55
CA PHE A 238 -8.92 24.21 -0.56
C PHE A 238 -8.98 22.75 -1.01
N TYR A 239 -9.06 21.84 -0.04
CA TYR A 239 -9.18 20.41 -0.31
C TYR A 239 -10.62 20.00 -0.61
N PRO A 240 -10.83 18.96 -1.44
CA PRO A 240 -9.81 18.15 -2.12
C PRO A 240 -9.27 18.77 -3.41
N ASP A 241 -9.95 19.81 -3.93
CA ASP A 241 -9.76 20.36 -5.27
C ASP A 241 -8.33 20.84 -5.55
N LYS A 242 -7.62 21.34 -4.53
CA LYS A 242 -6.20 21.70 -4.61
C LYS A 242 -5.34 20.58 -5.21
N LEU A 243 -5.64 19.32 -4.91
CA LEU A 243 -4.81 18.16 -5.29
C LEU A 243 -5.49 17.21 -6.30
N GLU A 244 -6.70 17.54 -6.78
CA GLU A 244 -7.51 16.69 -7.65
C GLU A 244 -7.87 17.35 -8.98
N ALA A 245 -6.86 17.80 -9.71
CA ALA A 245 -7.06 18.30 -11.07
C ALA A 245 -7.53 17.20 -12.03
N GLY A 246 -8.58 17.49 -12.80
CA GLY A 246 -9.09 16.62 -13.86
C GLY A 246 -10.44 15.96 -13.57
N THR A 247 -10.81 14.98 -14.39
CA THR A 247 -12.03 14.18 -14.18
C THR A 247 -11.69 12.92 -13.39
N HIS A 248 -12.46 12.64 -12.34
CA HIS A 248 -12.26 11.45 -11.50
C HIS A 248 -12.57 10.14 -12.24
N ASN A 249 -11.87 9.07 -11.85
CA ASN A 249 -12.15 7.70 -12.29
C ASN A 249 -13.42 7.15 -11.61
N LEU A 250 -14.60 7.68 -11.96
CA LEU A 250 -15.87 7.34 -11.32
C LEU A 250 -16.16 5.83 -11.30
N PRO A 251 -16.00 5.05 -12.40
CA PRO A 251 -16.23 3.60 -12.35
C PRO A 251 -15.29 2.89 -11.36
N GLY A 252 -14.01 3.27 -11.35
CA GLY A 252 -13.03 2.74 -10.40
C GLY A 252 -13.42 3.06 -8.96
N ILE A 253 -13.76 4.31 -8.69
CA ILE A 253 -14.15 4.80 -7.37
C ILE A 253 -15.43 4.11 -6.87
N ALA A 254 -16.42 3.88 -7.74
CA ALA A 254 -17.62 3.12 -7.38
C ALA A 254 -17.30 1.66 -6.99
N GLY A 255 -16.32 1.03 -7.65
CA GLY A 255 -15.80 -0.26 -7.26
C GLY A 255 -15.06 -0.23 -5.92
N LEU A 256 -14.23 0.80 -5.69
CA LEU A 256 -13.53 1.00 -4.41
C LEU A 256 -14.52 1.20 -3.25
N ASN A 257 -15.56 2.02 -3.44
CA ASN A 257 -16.66 2.21 -2.51
C ASN A 257 -17.26 0.86 -2.04
N ALA A 258 -17.55 -0.04 -2.98
CA ALA A 258 -18.06 -1.37 -2.67
C ALA A 258 -17.05 -2.25 -1.92
N GLY A 259 -15.76 -2.11 -2.22
CA GLY A 259 -14.67 -2.81 -1.52
C GLY A 259 -14.56 -2.35 -0.06
N LEU A 260 -14.60 -1.03 0.17
CA LEU A 260 -14.60 -0.44 1.51
C LEU A 260 -15.80 -0.88 2.34
N LYS A 261 -17.01 -0.84 1.77
CA LYS A 261 -18.23 -1.36 2.41
C LYS A 261 -18.11 -2.83 2.79
N TYR A 262 -17.47 -3.65 1.94
CA TYR A 262 -17.21 -5.05 2.27
C TYR A 262 -16.28 -5.18 3.48
N ILE A 263 -15.19 -4.40 3.52
CA ILE A 263 -14.20 -4.41 4.60
C ILE A 263 -14.82 -3.96 5.92
N LEU A 264 -15.55 -2.83 5.93
CA LEU A 264 -16.18 -2.29 7.14
C LEU A 264 -17.25 -3.25 7.69
N ASN A 265 -18.04 -3.89 6.83
CA ASN A 265 -19.01 -4.91 7.25
C ASN A 265 -18.33 -6.18 7.80
N LYS A 266 -17.28 -6.66 7.13
CA LYS A 266 -16.54 -7.87 7.54
C LYS A 266 -15.71 -7.62 8.82
N GLY A 267 -15.17 -6.41 8.95
CA GLY A 267 -14.19 -6.00 9.96
C GLY A 267 -12.76 -6.42 9.61
N THR A 268 -11.82 -5.48 9.73
CA THR A 268 -10.37 -5.71 9.53
C THR A 268 -9.83 -6.84 10.41
N LYS A 269 -10.30 -6.94 11.68
CA LYS A 269 -9.94 -8.01 12.61
C LYS A 269 -10.31 -9.41 12.11
N SER A 270 -11.48 -9.56 11.46
CA SER A 270 -11.90 -10.85 10.88
C SER A 270 -11.03 -11.23 9.68
N ILE A 271 -10.72 -10.24 8.82
CA ILE A 271 -9.85 -10.43 7.65
C ILE A 271 -8.45 -10.83 8.10
N LEU A 272 -7.86 -10.09 9.04
CA LEU A 272 -6.54 -10.38 9.60
C LEU A 272 -6.48 -11.77 10.24
N SER A 273 -7.49 -12.15 11.01
CA SER A 273 -7.55 -13.47 11.66
C SER A 273 -7.56 -14.61 10.63
N HIS A 274 -8.35 -14.46 9.55
CA HIS A 274 -8.36 -15.41 8.44
C HIS A 274 -6.97 -15.50 7.79
N GLU A 275 -6.38 -14.38 7.40
CA GLU A 275 -5.06 -14.36 6.75
C GLU A 275 -3.98 -14.95 7.65
N LYS A 276 -3.96 -14.63 8.95
CA LYS A 276 -3.02 -15.19 9.92
C LYS A 276 -3.14 -16.71 10.03
N ASN A 277 -4.35 -17.25 10.08
CA ASN A 277 -4.55 -18.71 10.18
C ASN A 277 -4.01 -19.45 8.94
N ILE A 278 -4.24 -18.90 7.74
CA ILE A 278 -3.70 -19.46 6.50
C ILE A 278 -2.18 -19.32 6.45
N LEU A 279 -1.66 -18.16 6.85
CA LEU A 279 -0.23 -17.87 6.88
C LEU A 279 0.54 -18.79 7.84
N GLU A 280 0.01 -19.02 9.04
CA GLU A 280 0.60 -19.93 10.02
C GLU A 280 0.68 -21.35 9.48
N THR A 281 -0.41 -21.84 8.86
CA THR A 281 -0.40 -23.15 8.19
C THR A 281 0.66 -23.19 7.10
N PHE A 282 0.72 -22.16 6.25
CA PHE A 282 1.64 -22.14 5.11
C PHE A 282 3.10 -22.19 5.54
N ILE A 283 3.50 -21.33 6.50
CA ILE A 283 4.87 -21.29 7.03
C ILE A 283 5.23 -22.59 7.72
N ASN A 284 4.35 -23.14 8.57
CA ASN A 284 4.64 -24.37 9.31
C ASN A 284 4.82 -25.57 8.39
N GLU A 285 4.07 -25.64 7.28
CA GLU A 285 4.21 -26.71 6.31
C GLU A 285 5.49 -26.54 5.45
N MET A 286 5.84 -25.32 5.02
CA MET A 286 7.09 -25.06 4.28
C MET A 286 8.33 -25.36 5.11
N ARG A 287 8.33 -25.02 6.41
CA ARG A 287 9.46 -25.24 7.34
C ARG A 287 9.86 -26.72 7.47
N LYS A 288 9.01 -27.66 7.09
CA LYS A 288 9.33 -29.10 7.13
C LYS A 288 10.39 -29.49 6.10
N ASN A 289 10.62 -28.66 5.09
CA ASN A 289 11.63 -28.89 4.06
C ASN A 289 12.80 -27.91 4.21
N PRO A 290 14.01 -28.37 4.60
CA PRO A 290 15.16 -27.50 4.82
C PRO A 290 15.74 -26.89 3.54
N LYS A 291 15.36 -27.36 2.34
CA LYS A 291 15.77 -26.75 1.06
C LYS A 291 15.00 -25.46 0.74
N ILE A 292 13.88 -25.22 1.42
CA ILE A 292 13.06 -24.01 1.25
C ILE A 292 13.50 -22.98 2.28
N VAL A 293 14.01 -21.85 1.81
CA VAL A 293 14.39 -20.71 2.63
C VAL A 293 13.23 -19.71 2.65
N ILE A 294 12.77 -19.35 3.84
CA ILE A 294 11.70 -18.34 4.04
C ILE A 294 12.35 -17.08 4.59
N TYR A 295 12.06 -15.91 4.01
CA TYR A 295 12.57 -14.63 4.51
C TYR A 295 11.50 -13.84 5.27
N GLY A 296 11.96 -12.95 6.15
CA GLY A 296 11.13 -12.12 7.02
C GLY A 296 11.04 -12.65 8.45
N PRO A 297 10.18 -12.04 9.29
CA PRO A 297 10.10 -12.36 10.71
C PRO A 297 9.67 -13.80 10.97
N GLU A 298 10.29 -14.43 11.98
CA GLU A 298 9.88 -15.77 12.42
C GLU A 298 8.52 -15.81 13.12
N ASP A 299 8.22 -14.78 13.92
CA ASP A 299 6.95 -14.61 14.61
C ASP A 299 5.86 -14.19 13.61
N ILE A 300 4.79 -14.98 13.56
CA ILE A 300 3.61 -14.74 12.73
C ILE A 300 2.93 -13.40 13.04
N ASN A 301 3.09 -12.89 14.26
CA ASN A 301 2.49 -11.64 14.69
C ASN A 301 3.22 -10.41 14.17
N ASP A 302 4.50 -10.55 13.82
CA ASP A 302 5.33 -9.49 13.26
C ASP A 302 5.23 -9.42 11.72
N ARG A 303 4.38 -10.24 11.10
CA ARG A 303 4.26 -10.32 9.64
C ARG A 303 2.82 -10.32 9.13
N SER A 304 2.65 -9.79 7.93
CA SER A 304 1.43 -9.88 7.13
C SER A 304 1.44 -11.11 6.22
N GLY A 305 0.40 -11.25 5.39
CA GLY A 305 0.25 -12.33 4.39
C GLY A 305 1.29 -12.39 3.27
N VAL A 306 2.40 -11.63 3.35
CA VAL A 306 3.49 -11.66 2.36
C VAL A 306 4.57 -12.66 2.80
N VAL A 307 4.89 -13.60 1.92
CA VAL A 307 5.85 -14.68 2.18
C VAL A 307 6.84 -14.84 1.03
N PRO A 308 8.04 -14.24 1.13
CA PRO A 308 9.12 -14.48 0.18
C PRO A 308 9.81 -15.81 0.51
N VAL A 309 10.06 -16.61 -0.53
CA VAL A 309 10.80 -17.86 -0.40
C VAL A 309 11.79 -18.02 -1.54
N ASN A 310 12.84 -18.81 -1.32
CA ASN A 310 13.70 -19.36 -2.36
C ASN A 310 13.94 -20.85 -2.11
N ILE A 311 14.23 -21.58 -3.18
CA ILE A 311 14.73 -22.96 -3.09
C ILE A 311 16.25 -22.89 -3.31
N ALA A 312 17.01 -23.52 -2.42
CA ALA A 312 18.47 -23.49 -2.48
C ALA A 312 18.98 -23.96 -3.85
N GLY A 313 19.76 -23.11 -4.52
CA GLY A 313 20.35 -23.41 -5.84
C GLY A 313 19.49 -23.07 -7.05
N MET A 314 18.29 -22.52 -6.88
CA MET A 314 17.38 -22.16 -7.99
C MET A 314 17.14 -20.65 -8.11
N ASP A 315 16.99 -20.14 -9.33
CA ASP A 315 16.56 -18.75 -9.57
C ASP A 315 15.06 -18.57 -9.26
N SER A 316 14.68 -17.43 -8.68
CA SER A 316 13.28 -17.18 -8.34
C SER A 316 12.35 -17.19 -9.56
N SER A 317 12.83 -16.78 -10.72
CA SER A 317 12.05 -16.76 -11.97
C SER A 317 11.78 -18.16 -12.49
N GLU A 318 12.76 -19.07 -12.33
CA GLU A 318 12.62 -20.48 -12.71
C GLU A 318 11.57 -21.17 -11.84
N VAL A 319 11.66 -21.01 -10.51
CA VAL A 319 10.69 -21.60 -9.58
C VAL A 319 9.28 -21.06 -9.85
N ALA A 320 9.12 -19.76 -10.07
CA ALA A 320 7.84 -19.16 -10.42
C ALA A 320 7.29 -19.67 -11.75
N TYR A 321 8.15 -19.87 -12.75
CA TYR A 321 7.76 -20.42 -14.06
C TYR A 321 7.23 -21.86 -13.92
N ILE A 322 7.90 -22.70 -13.14
CA ILE A 322 7.45 -24.08 -12.88
C ILE A 322 6.11 -24.08 -12.12
N LEU A 323 5.98 -23.26 -11.08
CA LEU A 323 4.73 -23.11 -10.32
C LEU A 323 3.54 -22.72 -11.21
N ASP A 324 3.73 -21.81 -12.17
CA ASP A 324 2.68 -21.40 -13.09
C ASP A 324 2.35 -22.50 -14.12
N THR A 325 3.37 -23.00 -14.83
CA THR A 325 3.18 -23.88 -16.00
C THR A 325 2.81 -25.32 -15.65
N GLU A 326 3.38 -25.86 -14.56
CA GLU A 326 3.16 -27.26 -14.16
C GLU A 326 2.08 -27.39 -13.08
N TYR A 327 1.95 -26.38 -12.20
CA TYR A 327 1.05 -26.45 -11.04
C TYR A 327 -0.13 -25.46 -11.10
N ASN A 328 -0.16 -24.54 -12.06
CA ASN A 328 -1.21 -23.52 -12.19
C ASN A 328 -1.35 -22.66 -10.91
N ILE A 329 -0.21 -22.28 -10.32
CA ILE A 329 -0.08 -21.46 -9.11
C ILE A 329 0.56 -20.11 -9.48
N ALA A 330 -0.23 -19.04 -9.39
CA ALA A 330 0.24 -17.70 -9.68
C ALA A 330 0.95 -17.08 -8.47
N VAL A 331 2.24 -16.76 -8.64
CA VAL A 331 3.13 -16.10 -7.68
C VAL A 331 3.94 -15.02 -8.41
N ARG A 332 4.75 -14.25 -7.68
CA ARG A 332 5.60 -13.22 -8.29
C ARG A 332 7.08 -13.43 -7.97
N PRO A 333 7.96 -13.56 -8.99
CA PRO A 333 9.41 -13.60 -8.81
C PRO A 333 10.05 -12.20 -8.83
N GLY A 334 11.37 -12.14 -8.66
CA GLY A 334 12.21 -10.96 -8.92
C GLY A 334 12.39 -10.04 -7.71
N LEU A 335 12.57 -8.74 -7.98
CA LEU A 335 12.95 -7.74 -6.97
C LEU A 335 11.78 -6.96 -6.34
N HIS A 336 10.55 -7.29 -6.74
CA HIS A 336 9.29 -6.70 -6.26
C HIS A 336 9.29 -5.17 -6.07
N CYS A 337 10.05 -4.43 -6.88
CA CYS A 337 10.22 -2.99 -6.76
C CYS A 337 10.79 -2.51 -5.40
N ALA A 338 11.59 -3.32 -4.72
CA ALA A 338 12.21 -2.99 -3.43
C ALA A 338 13.71 -3.40 -3.39
N PRO A 339 14.57 -2.82 -4.25
CA PRO A 339 15.94 -3.29 -4.43
C PRO A 339 16.79 -3.21 -3.15
N LEU A 340 16.60 -2.17 -2.33
CA LEU A 340 17.31 -2.05 -1.04
C LEU A 340 16.83 -3.08 -0.01
N ALA A 341 15.55 -3.48 -0.07
CA ALA A 341 15.00 -4.52 0.77
C ALA A 341 15.61 -5.88 0.40
N HIS A 342 15.73 -6.17 -0.90
CA HIS A 342 16.42 -7.37 -1.38
C HIS A 342 17.89 -7.41 -0.93
N LYS A 343 18.61 -6.29 -1.03
CA LYS A 343 19.98 -6.18 -0.50
C LYS A 343 20.04 -6.41 1.02
N THR A 344 19.06 -5.90 1.75
CA THR A 344 18.96 -6.05 3.22
C THR A 344 18.83 -7.53 3.63
N ILE A 345 18.09 -8.32 2.87
CA ILE A 345 17.87 -9.74 3.16
C ILE A 345 18.77 -10.69 2.34
N GLY A 346 19.70 -10.16 1.54
CA GLY A 346 20.67 -10.94 0.75
C GLY A 346 20.10 -11.66 -0.48
N THR A 347 19.09 -11.09 -1.14
CA THR A 347 18.41 -11.68 -2.30
C THR A 347 18.47 -10.83 -3.57
N GLU A 348 19.35 -9.83 -3.63
CA GLU A 348 19.46 -8.90 -4.77
C GLU A 348 19.88 -9.57 -6.08
N ASN A 349 20.59 -10.69 -6.01
CA ASN A 349 21.11 -11.39 -7.19
C ASN A 349 20.13 -12.42 -7.77
N ILE A 350 19.34 -13.07 -6.91
CA ILE A 350 18.44 -14.17 -7.29
C ILE A 350 16.96 -13.79 -7.20
N GLY A 351 16.63 -12.63 -6.62
CA GLY A 351 15.27 -12.24 -6.27
C GLY A 351 14.65 -13.14 -5.20
N ALA A 352 13.33 -13.10 -5.09
CA ALA A 352 12.57 -14.04 -4.28
C ALA A 352 11.30 -14.47 -4.99
N VAL A 353 10.82 -15.69 -4.72
CA VAL A 353 9.45 -16.10 -5.07
C VAL A 353 8.53 -15.61 -3.98
N ARG A 354 7.75 -14.58 -4.27
CA ARG A 354 6.86 -13.98 -3.28
C ARG A 354 5.44 -14.50 -3.43
N PHE A 355 4.99 -15.13 -2.36
CA PHE A 355 3.59 -15.51 -2.14
C PHE A 355 2.88 -14.38 -1.39
N GLY A 356 1.63 -14.11 -1.79
CA GLY A 356 0.74 -13.15 -1.16
C GLY A 356 -0.58 -13.81 -0.83
N ILE A 357 -0.79 -14.06 0.46
CA ILE A 357 -2.06 -14.50 1.03
C ILE A 357 -3.02 -13.31 1.06
N GLY A 358 -4.28 -13.56 0.73
CA GLY A 358 -5.32 -12.55 0.78
C GLY A 358 -6.61 -13.07 1.42
N PRO A 359 -7.66 -12.23 1.46
CA PRO A 359 -8.89 -12.50 2.21
C PRO A 359 -9.71 -13.67 1.66
N PHE A 360 -9.40 -14.15 0.46
CA PHE A 360 -10.09 -15.26 -0.21
C PHE A 360 -9.22 -16.50 -0.38
N THR A 361 -7.96 -16.45 0.02
CA THR A 361 -7.05 -17.60 -0.02
C THR A 361 -7.56 -18.70 0.92
N LYS A 362 -7.56 -19.95 0.45
CA LYS A 362 -8.01 -21.11 1.23
C LYS A 362 -6.82 -21.91 1.75
N ARG A 363 -7.06 -22.67 2.82
CA ARG A 363 -6.07 -23.62 3.35
C ARG A 363 -5.61 -24.63 2.32
N SER A 364 -6.52 -25.12 1.48
CA SER A 364 -6.20 -26.05 0.37
C SER A 364 -5.19 -25.46 -0.62
N ASP A 365 -5.25 -24.14 -0.85
CA ASP A 365 -4.41 -23.45 -1.83
C ASP A 365 -2.95 -23.44 -1.36
N VAL A 366 -2.73 -23.10 -0.09
CA VAL A 366 -1.39 -23.07 0.50
C VAL A 366 -0.80 -24.47 0.66
N ILE A 367 -1.62 -25.49 0.99
CA ILE A 367 -1.15 -26.89 1.05
C ILE A 367 -0.70 -27.39 -0.33
N ALA A 368 -1.46 -27.06 -1.38
CA ALA A 368 -1.07 -27.40 -2.75
C ALA A 368 0.22 -26.67 -3.17
N ALA A 369 0.40 -25.41 -2.78
CA ALA A 369 1.64 -24.68 -3.02
C ALA A 369 2.84 -25.29 -2.30
N VAL A 370 2.71 -25.70 -1.04
CA VAL A 370 3.80 -26.40 -0.33
C VAL A 370 4.15 -27.72 -1.00
N LYS A 371 3.14 -28.49 -1.41
CA LYS A 371 3.38 -29.74 -2.15
C LYS A 371 4.19 -29.49 -3.43
N ALA A 372 3.81 -28.48 -4.21
CA ALA A 372 4.53 -28.09 -5.42
C ALA A 372 5.98 -27.67 -5.11
N LEU A 373 6.20 -26.80 -4.11
CA LEU A 373 7.55 -26.39 -3.71
C LEU A 373 8.43 -27.57 -3.27
N ASN A 374 7.86 -28.55 -2.56
CA ASN A 374 8.58 -29.75 -2.17
C ASN A 374 9.01 -30.58 -3.39
N GLU A 375 8.10 -30.81 -4.34
CA GLU A 375 8.42 -31.53 -5.59
C GLU A 375 9.45 -30.79 -6.45
N ILE A 376 9.39 -29.46 -6.51
CA ILE A 376 10.38 -28.63 -7.21
C ILE A 376 11.75 -28.75 -6.54
N SER A 377 11.81 -28.77 -5.20
CA SER A 377 13.08 -28.83 -4.46
C SER A 377 13.83 -30.17 -4.55
N GLU A 378 13.20 -31.21 -5.11
CA GLU A 378 13.83 -32.51 -5.36
C GLU A 378 14.40 -32.65 -6.79
N ARG A 379 14.25 -31.61 -7.62
CA ARG A 379 14.96 -31.50 -8.91
C ARG A 379 16.40 -31.07 -8.66
#